data_AF-A0A952N480-F1
#
_entry.id   AF-A0A952N480-F1
#
_cell.length_a   1.000
_cell.length_b   1.000
_cell.length_c   1.000
_cell.angle_alpha   90.00
_cell.angle_beta   90.00
_cell.angle_gamma   90.00
#
_symmetry.space_group_name_H-M   'P 1'
#
loop_
_entity.id
_entity.type
_entity.pdbx_description
1 polymer ?
#
loop_
_entity_poly.entity_id
_entity_poly.type
_entity_poly.pdbx_seq_one_letter_code
_entity_poly.pdbx_strand_id
1 'polypeptide(L)'
;MKVKFFQAFSRTLALLIVGGVMVFATSCKDDDNKVDCSKVNTEISESLVETLQALLTEDCELLESSYAKFITALRNGKSCAIVKSILNDEGYSNVEEYIDAVEAERDDYLAEMDC
;
A
#
# COMPACT_ATOMS: atom_id res chain seq x y z
N MET A 1 -16.91 18.79 0.37
CA MET A 1 -16.11 18.28 -0.77
C MET A 1 -15.79 16.80 -0.57
N LYS A 2 -16.79 15.92 -0.37
CA LYS A 2 -16.60 14.51 0.01
C LYS A 2 -16.42 13.53 -1.16
N VAL A 3 -16.48 14.02 -2.42
CA VAL A 3 -16.78 13.17 -3.60
C VAL A 3 -15.57 12.94 -4.51
N LYS A 4 -14.52 13.77 -4.44
CA LYS A 4 -13.34 13.61 -5.30
C LYS A 4 -12.35 12.57 -4.76
N PHE A 5 -12.43 12.28 -3.47
CA PHE A 5 -11.40 11.59 -2.73
C PHE A 5 -11.55 10.06 -2.75
N PHE A 6 -12.80 9.59 -2.61
CA PHE A 6 -13.14 8.19 -2.88
C PHE A 6 -12.71 7.78 -4.30
N GLN A 7 -12.62 8.73 -5.25
CA GLN A 7 -12.31 8.42 -6.65
C GLN A 7 -10.83 8.10 -6.93
N ALA A 8 -9.90 8.53 -6.08
CA ALA A 8 -8.47 8.20 -6.23
C ALA A 8 -8.18 6.84 -5.57
N PHE A 9 -8.54 6.67 -4.30
CA PHE A 9 -8.39 5.40 -3.58
C PHE A 9 -9.24 4.28 -4.21
N SER A 10 -10.46 4.58 -4.69
CA SER A 10 -11.29 3.62 -5.43
C SER A 10 -10.76 3.29 -6.81
N ARG A 11 -9.89 4.10 -7.45
CA ARG A 11 -9.33 3.74 -8.76
C ARG A 11 -8.22 2.71 -8.62
N THR A 12 -7.38 2.85 -7.61
CA THR A 12 -6.34 1.87 -7.26
C THR A 12 -6.97 0.60 -6.65
N LEU A 13 -7.99 0.75 -5.80
CA LEU A 13 -8.72 -0.38 -5.20
C LEU A 13 -9.64 -1.13 -6.18
N ALA A 14 -10.26 -0.45 -7.15
CA ALA A 14 -11.13 -1.11 -8.15
C ALA A 14 -10.36 -1.97 -9.16
N LEU A 15 -9.08 -1.67 -9.41
CA LEU A 15 -8.23 -2.52 -10.24
C LEU A 15 -7.89 -3.84 -9.55
N LEU A 16 -7.82 -3.87 -8.20
CA LEU A 16 -7.59 -5.09 -7.43
C LEU A 16 -8.82 -5.99 -7.29
N ILE A 17 -10.04 -5.44 -7.40
CA ILE A 17 -11.28 -6.21 -7.13
C ILE A 17 -11.94 -6.73 -8.41
N VAL A 18 -11.70 -6.12 -9.59
CA VAL A 18 -12.40 -6.48 -10.85
C VAL A 18 -11.46 -7.07 -11.92
N GLY A 19 -10.15 -6.91 -11.79
CA GLY A 19 -9.15 -7.51 -12.67
C GLY A 19 -8.72 -8.88 -12.15
N GLY A 20 -9.31 -9.93 -12.70
CA GLY A 20 -9.15 -11.30 -12.23
C GLY A 20 -7.72 -11.76 -11.96
N VAL A 21 -7.65 -12.67 -10.99
CA VAL A 21 -6.83 -13.88 -11.01
C VAL A 21 -6.43 -14.27 -12.44
N MET A 22 -5.30 -13.76 -12.94
CA MET A 22 -4.49 -14.41 -13.97
C MET A 22 -3.18 -13.63 -14.24
N VAL A 23 -2.08 -14.37 -14.15
CA VAL A 23 -0.71 -14.12 -14.69
C VAL A 23 0.08 -13.00 -13.95
N PHE A 24 1.27 -13.20 -13.36
CA PHE A 24 2.38 -14.08 -13.71
C PHE A 24 3.08 -14.67 -12.47
N ALA A 25 3.13 -16.00 -12.42
CA ALA A 25 4.12 -16.73 -11.64
C ALA A 25 5.47 -16.68 -12.36
N THR A 26 6.14 -15.52 -12.39
CA THR A 26 7.60 -15.49 -12.59
C THR A 26 8.24 -15.42 -11.22
N SER A 27 8.23 -16.59 -10.58
CA SER A 27 8.99 -16.88 -9.38
C SER A 27 10.47 -16.67 -9.67
N CYS A 28 11.01 -15.48 -9.38
CA CYS A 28 12.46 -15.28 -9.34
C CYS A 28 12.99 -16.05 -8.14
N LYS A 29 13.52 -17.25 -8.39
CA LYS A 29 14.42 -17.98 -7.50
C LYS A 29 15.82 -17.44 -7.71
N ASP A 30 16.32 -16.59 -6.80
CA ASP A 30 17.75 -16.38 -6.57
C ASP A 30 18.00 -16.12 -5.06
N ASP A 31 18.78 -17.03 -4.47
CA ASP A 31 19.72 -17.04 -3.33
C ASP A 31 19.50 -16.32 -1.96
N ASP A 32 19.58 -17.16 -0.91
CA ASP A 32 20.17 -17.05 0.44
C ASP A 32 19.78 -15.99 1.48
N ASN A 33 18.92 -15.01 1.18
CA ASN A 33 18.26 -14.20 2.23
C ASN A 33 16.91 -13.66 1.72
N LYS A 34 16.13 -14.58 1.17
CA LYS A 34 15.07 -14.30 0.20
C LYS A 34 13.88 -13.63 0.85
N VAL A 35 13.64 -12.36 0.52
CA VAL A 35 12.39 -11.66 0.81
C VAL A 35 11.23 -12.51 0.29
N ASP A 36 10.31 -12.89 1.17
CA ASP A 36 9.09 -13.60 0.79
C ASP A 36 8.11 -12.62 0.17
N CYS A 37 8.17 -12.49 -1.15
CA CYS A 37 7.26 -11.60 -1.88
C CYS A 37 5.79 -12.01 -1.80
N SER A 38 5.48 -13.27 -1.44
CA SER A 38 4.10 -13.66 -1.16
C SER A 38 3.63 -13.06 0.16
N LYS A 39 4.49 -13.08 1.19
CA LYS A 39 4.22 -12.45 2.48
C LYS A 39 4.07 -10.93 2.35
N VAL A 40 4.97 -10.28 1.60
CA VAL A 40 4.89 -8.83 1.31
C VAL A 40 3.55 -8.47 0.64
N ASN A 41 3.10 -9.26 -0.33
CA ASN A 41 1.83 -9.02 -1.00
C ASN A 41 0.64 -9.12 -0.03
N THR A 42 0.66 -10.09 0.89
CA THR A 42 -0.34 -10.23 1.95
C THR A 42 -0.30 -9.04 2.90
N GLU A 43 0.88 -8.63 3.39
CA GLU A 43 1.04 -7.51 4.32
C GLU A 43 0.56 -6.18 3.71
N ILE A 44 0.86 -5.93 2.43
CA ILE A 44 0.32 -4.79 1.69
C ILE A 44 -1.22 -4.85 1.66
N SER A 45 -1.78 -5.99 1.24
CA SER A 45 -3.24 -6.13 1.12
C SER A 45 -3.96 -5.94 2.46
N GLU A 46 -3.43 -6.53 3.53
CA GLU A 46 -3.97 -6.40 4.89
C GLU A 46 -3.89 -4.95 5.39
N SER A 47 -2.75 -4.28 5.21
CA SER A 47 -2.58 -2.89 5.63
C SER A 47 -3.54 -1.92 4.92
N LEU A 48 -3.84 -2.16 3.64
CA LEU A 48 -4.82 -1.35 2.89
C LEU A 48 -6.25 -1.57 3.42
N VAL A 49 -6.61 -2.80 3.78
CA VAL A 49 -7.91 -3.10 4.39
C VAL A 49 -8.03 -2.43 5.76
N GLU A 50 -6.97 -2.49 6.58
CA GLU A 50 -6.94 -1.82 7.88
C GLU A 50 -7.02 -0.30 7.74
N THR A 51 -6.31 0.29 6.76
CA THR A 51 -6.38 1.73 6.46
C THR A 51 -7.81 2.15 6.13
N LEU A 52 -8.49 1.39 5.25
CA LEU A 52 -9.89 1.64 4.91
C LEU A 52 -10.79 1.52 6.13
N GLN A 53 -10.57 0.53 6.99
CA GLN A 53 -11.32 0.36 8.22
C GLN A 53 -11.11 1.56 9.15
N ALA A 54 -9.87 1.98 9.36
CA ALA A 54 -9.51 3.11 10.20
C ALA A 54 -10.20 4.40 9.74
N LEU A 55 -10.20 4.69 8.44
CA LEU A 55 -10.88 5.84 7.87
C LEU A 55 -12.41 5.77 8.02
N LEU A 56 -13.00 4.57 7.97
CA LEU A 56 -14.45 4.38 8.17
C LEU A 56 -14.87 4.53 9.63
N THR A 57 -14.00 4.15 10.57
CA THR A 57 -14.27 4.22 12.01
C THR A 57 -13.67 5.44 12.69
N GLU A 58 -12.97 6.29 11.94
CA GLU A 58 -12.19 7.43 12.44
C GLU A 58 -11.23 7.00 13.58
N ASP A 59 -10.56 5.86 13.41
CA ASP A 59 -9.63 5.28 14.39
C ASP A 59 -8.18 5.71 14.11
N CYS A 60 -7.68 6.70 14.85
CA CYS A 60 -6.33 7.24 14.69
C CYS A 60 -5.24 6.16 14.85
N GLU A 61 -5.33 5.32 15.89
CA GLU A 61 -4.30 4.32 16.20
C GLU A 61 -4.24 3.23 15.12
N LEU A 62 -5.41 2.82 14.62
CA LEU A 62 -5.49 1.87 13.49
C LEU A 62 -4.94 2.50 12.21
N LEU A 63 -5.18 3.78 11.97
CA LEU A 63 -4.63 4.49 10.81
C LEU A 63 -3.10 4.56 10.87
N GLU A 64 -2.53 5.02 11.99
CA GLU A 64 -1.08 5.08 12.17
C GLU A 64 -0.42 3.71 12.01
N SER A 65 -0.99 2.68 12.65
CA SER A 65 -0.42 1.33 12.63
C SER A 65 -0.55 0.66 11.26
N SER A 66 -1.63 0.88 10.52
CA SER A 66 -1.81 0.35 9.16
C SER A 66 -0.85 0.99 8.16
N TYR A 67 -0.65 2.31 8.20
CA TYR A 67 0.38 2.99 7.42
C TYR A 67 1.79 2.50 7.76
N ALA A 68 2.09 2.30 9.05
CA ALA A 68 3.39 1.76 9.47
C ALA A 68 3.63 0.33 8.93
N LYS A 69 2.60 -0.53 8.91
CA LYS A 69 2.67 -1.86 8.30
C LYS A 69 2.90 -1.77 6.79
N PHE A 70 2.16 -0.91 6.10
CA PHE A 70 2.30 -0.70 4.65
C PHE A 70 3.72 -0.24 4.29
N ILE A 71 4.24 0.79 4.97
CA ILE A 71 5.60 1.30 4.78
C ILE A 71 6.65 0.21 5.03
N THR A 72 6.46 -0.58 6.09
CA THR A 72 7.36 -1.72 6.40
C THR A 72 7.36 -2.75 5.28
N ALA A 73 6.18 -3.10 4.74
CA ALA A 73 6.06 -4.03 3.63
C ALA A 73 6.71 -3.49 2.35
N LEU A 74 6.58 -2.19 2.05
CA LEU A 74 7.27 -1.53 0.94
C LEU A 74 8.80 -1.61 1.07
N ARG A 75 9.35 -1.24 2.25
CA ARG A 75 10.80 -1.29 2.50
C ARG A 75 11.37 -2.69 2.37
N ASN A 76 10.72 -3.67 3.01
CA ASN A 76 11.12 -5.08 2.96
C ASN A 76 10.95 -5.66 1.55
N GLY A 77 9.91 -5.21 0.85
CA GLY A 77 9.48 -5.69 -0.45
C GLY A 77 10.06 -4.97 -1.66
N LYS A 78 11.01 -4.04 -1.51
CA LYS A 78 11.51 -3.19 -2.61
C LYS A 78 11.95 -3.92 -3.89
N SER A 79 12.37 -5.18 -3.78
CA SER A 79 12.75 -6.02 -4.92
C SER A 79 11.58 -6.82 -5.52
N CYS A 80 10.47 -6.95 -4.80
CA CYS A 80 9.28 -7.69 -5.21
C CYS A 80 8.54 -7.00 -6.36
N ALA A 81 8.00 -7.80 -7.28
CA ALA A 81 7.29 -7.30 -8.45
C ALA A 81 6.08 -6.44 -8.09
N ILE A 82 5.36 -6.77 -7.00
CA ILE A 82 4.21 -5.99 -6.53
C ILE A 82 4.60 -4.56 -6.14
N VAL A 83 5.69 -4.39 -5.38
CA VAL A 83 6.18 -3.07 -4.99
C VAL A 83 6.63 -2.28 -6.21
N LYS A 84 7.32 -2.92 -7.17
CA LYS A 84 7.68 -2.27 -8.44
C LYS A 84 6.47 -1.85 -9.27
N SER A 85 5.40 -2.65 -9.27
CA SER A 85 4.14 -2.28 -9.93
C SER A 85 3.53 -1.05 -9.29
N ILE A 86 3.41 -1.05 -7.95
CA ILE A 86 2.90 0.10 -7.19
C ILE A 86 3.68 1.37 -7.52
N LEU A 87 5.02 1.32 -7.47
CA LEU A 87 5.85 2.48 -7.81
C LEU A 87 5.60 2.97 -9.24
N ASN A 88 5.52 2.06 -10.21
CA ASN A 88 5.25 2.43 -11.60
C ASN A 88 3.85 3.03 -11.79
N ASP A 89 2.83 2.44 -11.14
CA ASP A 89 1.43 2.87 -11.23
C ASP A 89 1.23 4.25 -10.58
N GLU A 90 1.95 4.52 -9.49
CA GLU A 90 1.95 5.80 -8.77
C GLU A 90 2.95 6.82 -9.35
N GLY A 91 3.79 6.41 -10.31
CA GLY A 91 4.74 7.29 -11.01
C GLY A 91 6.02 7.61 -10.25
N TYR A 92 6.38 6.80 -9.25
CA TYR A 92 7.59 6.94 -8.45
C TYR A 92 8.75 6.10 -8.99
N SER A 93 9.96 6.66 -8.94
CA SER A 93 11.16 6.01 -9.45
C SER A 93 11.84 5.10 -8.43
N ASN A 94 11.61 5.35 -7.14
CA ASN A 94 12.19 4.60 -6.03
C ASN A 94 11.25 4.54 -4.83
N VAL A 95 11.51 3.57 -3.95
CA VAL A 95 10.62 3.26 -2.82
C VAL A 95 10.64 4.32 -1.73
N GLU A 96 11.76 5.03 -1.53
CA GLU A 96 11.85 6.03 -0.47
C GLU A 96 11.05 7.29 -0.83
N GLU A 97 11.11 7.77 -2.07
CA GLU A 97 10.24 8.87 -2.54
C GLU A 97 8.75 8.54 -2.39
N TYR A 98 8.37 7.28 -2.65
CA TYR A 98 6.99 6.84 -2.47
C TYR A 98 6.61 6.75 -0.98
N ILE A 99 7.52 6.28 -0.12
CA ILE A 99 7.30 6.24 1.33
C ILE A 99 7.11 7.66 1.89
N ASP A 100 7.93 8.63 1.48
CA ASP A 100 7.79 10.01 1.91
C ASP A 100 6.40 10.57 1.54
N ALA A 101 5.90 10.25 0.34
CA ALA A 101 4.56 10.64 -0.09
C ALA A 101 3.44 9.96 0.72
N VAL A 102 3.61 8.67 1.02
CA VAL A 102 2.69 7.88 1.85
C VAL A 102 2.66 8.38 3.31
N GLU A 103 3.81 8.79 3.87
CA GLU A 103 3.89 9.40 5.20
C GLU A 103 3.21 10.78 5.23
N ALA A 104 3.39 11.59 4.19
CA ALA A 104 2.67 12.87 4.07
C ALA A 104 1.15 12.67 3.97
N GLU A 105 0.69 11.67 3.21
CA GLU A 105 -0.73 11.34 3.10
C GLU A 105 -1.31 10.89 4.45
N ARG A 106 -0.60 10.05 5.20
CA ARG A 106 -1.00 9.65 6.56
C ARG A 106 -1.19 10.89 7.45
N ASP A 107 -0.24 11.81 7.43
CA ASP A 107 -0.26 13.00 8.29
C ASP A 107 -1.44 13.92 7.94
N ASP A 108 -1.75 14.06 6.64
CA ASP A 108 -2.93 14.79 6.17
C ASP A 108 -4.23 14.15 6.70
N TYR A 109 -4.34 12.81 6.67
CA TYR A 109 -5.52 12.12 7.22
C TYR A 109 -5.66 12.24 8.72
N LEU A 110 -4.55 12.10 9.46
CA LEU A 110 -4.55 12.25 10.92
C LEU A 110 -5.05 13.65 11.28
N ALA A 111 -4.54 14.68 10.61
CA ALA A 111 -4.99 16.06 10.81
C ALA A 111 -6.49 16.26 10.46
N GLU A 112 -7.00 15.61 9.41
CA GLU A 112 -8.43 15.66 9.05
C GLU A 112 -9.34 14.98 10.10
N MET A 113 -8.82 13.99 10.80
CA MET A 113 -9.51 13.25 11.87
C MET A 113 -9.35 13.89 13.26
N ASP A 114 -8.70 15.06 13.34
CA ASP A 114 -8.33 15.72 14.61
C ASP A 114 -7.44 14.84 15.51
N CYS A 115 -6.59 14.02 14.87
CA CYS A 115 -5.38 13.42 15.44
C CYS A 115 -4.18 14.38 15.15
#